data_AF-A0A2R8CHE6-F1
#
_entry.id   AF-A0A2R8CHE6-F1
#
_cell.length_a   1.000
_cell.length_b   1.000
_cell.length_c   1.000
_cell.angle_alpha   90.00
_cell.angle_beta   90.00
_cell.angle_gamma   90.00
#
_symmetry.space_group_name_H-M   'P 1'
#
loop_
_entity.id
_entity.type
_entity.pdbx_description
1 polymer ?
#
loop_
_entity_poly.entity_id
_entity_poly.type
_entity_poly.pdbx_seq_one_letter_code
_entity_poly.pdbx_strand_id
1 'polypeptide(L)' 'MLGLTSREMERLLQRDIHPMHVEGSDCMVRMHGRVLRCTPHDLHRLAAPSLRERMRGQINRLSKA' A
#
# COMPACT_ATOMS: atom_id res chain seq x y z
N MET A 1 -3.20 -4.16 14.68
CA MET A 1 -2.63 -4.47 13.35
C MET A 1 -2.99 -3.35 12.39
N LEU A 2 -2.11 -2.96 11.47
CA LEU A 2 -2.25 -1.78 10.57
C LEU A 2 -3.42 -1.84 9.56
N GLY A 3 -4.30 -2.85 9.62
CA GLY A 3 -5.45 -2.97 8.72
C GLY A 3 -5.11 -3.22 7.24
N LEU A 4 -3.84 -3.48 6.92
CA LEU A 4 -3.38 -3.74 5.55
C LEU A 4 -3.63 -5.18 5.12
N THR A 5 -4.18 -5.36 3.93
CA THR A 5 -4.20 -6.67 3.26
C THR A 5 -2.80 -7.09 2.84
N SER A 6 -2.56 -8.40 2.64
CA SER A 6 -1.27 -8.91 2.17
C SER A 6 -0.82 -8.22 0.87
N ARG A 7 -1.77 -7.95 -0.03
CA ARG A 7 -1.51 -7.29 -1.32
C ARG A 7 -1.16 -5.82 -1.19
N GLU A 8 -1.77 -5.12 -0.23
CA GLU A 8 -1.39 -3.74 0.10
C GLU A 8 0.02 -3.70 0.69
N MET A 9 0.34 -4.63 1.60
CA MET A 9 1.68 -4.75 2.16
C MET A 9 2.73 -5.00 1.06
N GLU A 10 2.49 -5.94 0.15
CA GLU A 10 3.38 -6.23 -0.98
C GLU A 10 3.65 -4.99 -1.85
N ARG A 11 2.60 -4.21 -2.16
CA ARG A 11 2.77 -2.97 -2.95
C ARG A 11 3.58 -1.91 -2.24
N LEU A 12 3.40 -1.77 -0.92
CA LEU A 12 4.19 -0.83 -0.12
C LEU A 12 5.67 -1.23 -0.15
N LEU A 13 5.99 -2.50 0.07
CA LEU A 13 7.36 -3.02 0.01
C LEU A 13 8.00 -2.84 -1.37
N GLN A 14 7.26 -3.09 -2.46
CA GLN A 14 7.73 -2.85 -3.83
C GLN A 14 8.07 -1.38 -4.11
N ARG A 15 7.49 -0.45 -3.35
CA ARG A 15 7.73 0.99 -3.45
C ARG A 15 8.76 1.49 -2.43
N ASP A 16 9.44 0.58 -1.74
CA ASP A 16 10.36 0.88 -0.63
C ASP A 16 9.67 1.67 0.51
N ILE A 17 8.41 1.31 0.79
CA ILE A 17 7.62 1.85 1.90
C ILE A 17 7.42 0.74 2.92
N HIS A 18 7.93 0.94 4.14
CA HIS A 18 7.94 -0.06 5.21
C HIS A 18 7.10 0.46 6.38
N PRO A 19 5.87 -0.04 6.59
CA PRO A 19 5.08 0.28 7.77
C PRO A 19 5.74 -0.27 9.03
N MET A 20 5.89 0.56 10.06
CA MET A 20 6.59 0.18 11.30
C MET A 20 5.61 -0.11 12.44
N HIS A 21 4.86 0.90 12.89
CA HIS A 21 3.88 0.77 13.96
C HIS A 21 2.86 1.92 13.94
N VAL A 22 1.83 1.82 14.78
CA VAL A 22 0.80 2.84 14.99
C VAL A 22 1.12 3.60 16.27
N GLU A 23 1.10 4.93 16.21
CA GLU A 23 1.28 5.84 17.35
C GLU A 23 0.02 6.71 17.47
N GLY A 24 -0.91 6.29 18.34
CA GLY A 24 -2.21 6.94 18.47
C GLY A 24 -3.04 6.83 17.19
N SER A 25 -3.33 7.98 16.57
CA SER A 25 -4.06 8.08 15.30
C SER A 25 -3.16 8.08 14.06
N ASP A 26 -1.84 8.06 14.25
CA ASP A 26 -0.86 8.10 13.17
C ASP A 26 -0.19 6.74 12.95
N CYS A 27 0.27 6.53 11.73
CA CYS A 27 1.11 5.42 11.32
C CYS A 27 2.52 5.92 11.04
N MET A 28 3.51 5.21 11.58
CA MET A 28 4.92 5.45 11.30
C MET A 28 5.37 4.56 10.15
N VAL A 29 5.90 5.17 9.08
CA VAL A 29 6.43 4.47 7.92
C VAL A 29 7.87 4.87 7.66
N ARG A 30 8.67 3.95 7.14
CA ARG A 30 9.99 4.24 6.59
C ARG A 30 9.91 4.22 5.07
N MET A 31 10.30 5.32 4.42
CA MET A 31 10.28 5.50 2.98
C MET A 31 11.62 6.09 2.55
N HIS A 32 12.34 5.43 1.64
CA HIS A 32 13.62 5.91 1.11
C HIS A 32 14.64 6.31 2.21
N GLY A 33 14.72 5.47 3.26
CA GLY A 33 15.60 5.70 4.41
C GLY A 33 15.15 6.78 5.40
N ARG A 34 13.99 7.43 5.17
CA ARG A 34 13.43 8.45 6.08
C ARG A 34 12.22 7.90 6.81
N VAL A 35 12.05 8.30 8.06
CA VAL A 35 10.87 7.98 8.86
C VAL A 35 9.86 9.11 8.73
N LEU A 36 8.61 8.76 8.42
CA LEU A 36 7.51 9.69 8.18
C LEU A 36 6.29 9.27 9.00
N ARG A 37 5.55 10.25 9.50
CA ARG A 37 4.20 10.07 10.05
C ARG A 37 3.18 10.23 8.93
N CYS A 38 2.21 9.33 8.85
CA CYS A 38 1.08 9.45 7.95
C CYS A 38 -0.20 8.92 8.62
N THR A 39 -1.36 9.33 8.14
CA THR A 39 -2.60 8.75 8.65
C THR A 39 -2.79 7.33 8.10
N PRO A 40 -3.59 6.48 8.75
CA PRO A 40 -3.99 5.18 8.19
C PRO A 40 -4.60 5.33 6.77
N HIS A 41 -5.35 6.41 6.53
CA HIS A 41 -5.93 6.68 5.21
C HIS A 41 -4.84 6.92 4.15
N ASP A 42 -3.81 7.70 4.46
CA ASP A 42 -2.68 7.93 3.56
C ASP A 42 -1.92 6.64 3.29
N LEU A 43 -1.78 5.77 4.28
CA LEU A 43 -1.15 4.47 4.12
C LEU A 43 -1.88 3.59 3.09
N HIS A 44 -3.22 3.54 3.14
CA HIS A 44 -4.02 2.83 2.13
C HIS A 44 -3.89 3.46 0.74
N ARG A 45 -3.79 4.80 0.65
CA ARG A 45 -3.55 5.49 -0.62
C ARG A 45 -2.17 5.14 -1.20
N LEU A 46 -1.15 5.08 -0.36
CA LEU A 46 0.20 4.63 -0.75
C LEU A 46 0.22 3.16 -1.17
N ALA A 47 -0.71 2.33 -0.68
CA ALA A 47 -0.88 0.94 -1.06
C ALA A 47 -1.86 0.73 -2.24
N ALA A 48 -2.40 1.80 -2.83
CA ALA A 48 -3.36 1.70 -3.92
C ALA A 48 -2.73 1.07 -5.18
N PRO A 49 -3.52 0.27 -5.95
CA PRO A 49 -3.04 -0.33 -7.18
C PRO A 49 -2.62 0.71 -8.21
N SER A 50 -1.52 0.45 -8.89
CA SER A 50 -1.10 1.24 -10.06
C SER A 50 -2.08 1.10 -11.23
N LEU A 51 -2.06 2.04 -12.16
CA LEU A 51 -2.85 1.95 -13.40
C LEU A 51 -2.57 0.64 -14.14
N ARG A 52 -1.29 0.23 -14.23
CA ARG A 52 -0.87 -1.02 -14.85
C ARG A 52 -1.51 -2.24 -14.18
N GLU A 53 -1.52 -2.30 -12.85
CA GLU A 53 -2.18 -3.38 -12.12
C GLU A 53 -3.69 -3.40 -12.36
N ARG A 54 -4.34 -2.23 -12.40
CA ARG A 54 -5.78 -2.12 -12.69
C ARG A 54 -6.09 -2.64 -14.09
N MET A 55 -5.35 -2.20 -15.10
CA MET A 55 -5.52 -2.65 -16.48
C MET A 55 -5.30 -4.16 -16.63
N ARG A 56 -4.25 -4.71 -16.02
CA ARG A 56 -4.01 -6.16 -15.99
C ARG A 56 -5.19 -6.92 -15.35
N GLY A 57 -5.76 -6.39 -14.27
CA GLY A 57 -6.94 -6.97 -13.63
C GLY A 57 -8.18 -6.95 -14.52
N GLN A 58 -8.36 -5.91 -15.35
CA GLN A 58 -9.46 -5.83 -16.31
C GLN A 58 -9.29 -6.84 -17.45
N ILE A 59 -8.09 -6.95 -18.03
CA ILE A 59 -7.80 -7.93 -19.10
C ILE A 59 -8.09 -9.35 -18.61
N ASN A 60 -7.57 -9.72 -17.43
CA ASN A 60 -7.78 -11.05 -16.86
C ASN A 60 -9.26 -11.37 -16.54
N ARG A 61 -10.10 -10.35 -16.34
CA ARG A 61 -11.55 -10.52 -16.16
C ARG A 61 -12.26 -10.69 -17.51
N LEU A 62 -11.86 -9.91 -18.52
CA LEU A 62 -12.43 -10.00 -19.87
C LEU A 62 -12.05 -11.31 -20.58
N SER A 63 -10.87 -11.87 -20.32
CA SER A 63 -10.43 -13.15 -20.89
C SER A 63 -11.06 -14.39 -20.23
N LYS A 64 -11.86 -14.20 -19.17
CA LYS A 64 -12.62 -15.28 -18.50
C LYS A 64 -14.11 -15.24 -18.82
N ALA A 65 -14.57 -14.29 -19.63
CA ALA A 65 -15.91 -14.19 -20.17
C ALA A 65 -15.93 -14.79 -21.58
#